data_AF-A0A354FSH7-F1
#
_entry.id   AF-A0A354FSH7-F1
#
_cell.length_a   1.000
_cell.length_b   1.000
_cell.length_c   1.000
_cell.angle_alpha   90.00
_cell.angle_beta   90.00
_cell.angle_gamma   90.00
#
_symmetry.space_group_name_H-M   'P 1'
#
loop_
_entity.id
_entity.type
_entity.pdbx_description
1 polymer ?
#
loop_
_entity_poly.entity_id
_entity_poly.type
_entity_poly.pdbx_seq_one_letter_code
_entity_poly.pdbx_strand_id
1 'polypeptide(L)'
;MSQQPSSADMTKLIERVRTEGDPHRGETIYRRADLQCIACHAIGGVGSPIGPDLVSIGASAPVDYLITSLLNPNDKIKEGYHTTLVSEKNGNAHTGGLVSESDNEVVLRDYAGKMNRIARSDIKDITISPVSMMPPGLTAGLREDQFVDLVRFLSELGKDGDFKVSAKPLIRDFMALKPHPRTVDGMGHYGTATFAEKFEGYEWQIYGSKVSGELLPSELPQVRGRGHNTWGVARFGITQKGKVKLKINDTNFLDLFAGKTEIILPEKGLAIIELNGNDDPQHFTLAVNSASRQTGVLLEIVTE
;
A
#
# COMPACT_ATOMS: atom_id res chain seq x y z
N MET A 1 17.40 -3.37 -18.14
CA MET A 1 17.33 -2.09 -18.89
C MET A 1 18.47 -1.19 -18.44
N SER A 2 18.93 -0.25 -19.27
CA SER A 2 19.94 0.74 -18.85
C SER A 2 19.36 1.66 -17.77
N GLN A 3 20.15 2.02 -16.75
CA GLN A 3 19.74 3.01 -15.74
C GLN A 3 19.72 4.45 -16.31
N GLN A 4 20.42 4.68 -17.41
CA GLN A 4 20.41 5.93 -18.17
C GLN A 4 20.17 5.58 -19.64
N PRO A 5 18.91 5.54 -20.10
CA PRO A 5 18.59 5.29 -21.51
C PRO A 5 19.09 6.45 -22.38
N SER A 6 19.51 6.15 -23.61
CA SER A 6 19.78 7.18 -24.60
C SER A 6 18.50 7.95 -24.95
N SER A 7 18.61 9.14 -25.55
CA SER A 7 17.42 9.88 -26.02
C SER A 7 16.58 9.06 -27.01
N ALA A 8 17.21 8.26 -27.87
CA ALA A 8 16.50 7.38 -28.80
C ALA A 8 15.75 6.24 -28.09
N ASP A 9 16.36 5.64 -27.06
CA ASP A 9 15.73 4.57 -26.28
C ASP A 9 14.61 5.10 -25.39
N MET A 10 14.79 6.29 -24.81
CA MET A 10 13.75 6.97 -24.03
C MET A 10 12.51 7.23 -24.88
N THR A 11 12.66 7.78 -26.10
CA THR A 11 11.53 8.01 -27.02
C THR A 11 10.78 6.72 -27.34
N LYS A 12 11.50 5.62 -27.61
CA LYS A 12 10.86 4.31 -27.84
C LYS A 12 10.09 3.83 -26.62
N LEU A 13 10.69 3.96 -25.43
CA LEU A 13 10.08 3.48 -24.20
C LEU A 13 8.82 4.28 -23.84
N ILE A 14 8.82 5.60 -24.03
CA ILE A 14 7.63 6.46 -23.85
C ILE A 14 6.51 6.00 -24.79
N GLU A 15 6.82 5.72 -26.06
CA GLU A 15 5.80 5.27 -27.01
C GLU A 15 5.22 3.91 -26.61
N ARG A 16 6.07 2.98 -26.14
CA ARG A 16 5.62 1.67 -25.62
C ARG A 16 4.74 1.82 -24.38
N VAL A 17 5.10 2.68 -23.43
CA VAL A 17 4.26 3.00 -22.27
C VAL A 17 2.89 3.47 -22.71
N ARG A 18 2.81 4.30 -23.76
CA ARG A 18 1.54 4.83 -24.27
C ARG A 18 0.69 3.80 -25.01
N THR A 19 1.32 2.90 -25.78
CA THR A 19 0.62 2.04 -26.76
C THR A 19 0.47 0.59 -26.33
N GLU A 20 1.39 0.09 -25.51
CA GLU A 20 1.45 -1.32 -25.09
C GLU A 20 1.18 -1.51 -23.59
N GLY A 21 1.37 -0.45 -22.79
CA GLY A 21 1.23 -0.53 -21.34
C GLY A 21 -0.21 -0.77 -20.89
N ASP A 22 -0.36 -1.64 -19.90
CA ASP A 22 -1.61 -1.90 -19.19
C ASP A 22 -1.53 -1.35 -17.76
N PRO A 23 -2.32 -0.31 -17.43
CA PRO A 23 -2.25 0.30 -16.11
C PRO A 23 -2.84 -0.59 -15.00
N HIS A 24 -3.72 -1.55 -15.29
CA HIS A 24 -4.22 -2.48 -14.26
C HIS A 24 -3.14 -3.48 -13.86
N ARG A 25 -2.40 -4.03 -14.84
CA ARG A 25 -1.21 -4.85 -14.54
C ARG A 25 -0.13 -4.03 -13.85
N GLY A 26 0.04 -2.77 -14.25
CA GLY A 26 0.95 -1.83 -13.62
C GLY A 26 0.65 -1.58 -12.15
N GLU A 27 -0.63 -1.46 -11.79
CA GLU A 27 -1.05 -1.37 -10.39
C GLU A 27 -0.69 -2.64 -9.61
N THR A 28 -0.99 -3.82 -10.16
CA THR A 28 -0.61 -5.09 -9.52
C THR A 28 0.90 -5.17 -9.31
N ILE A 29 1.71 -4.66 -10.25
CA ILE A 29 3.17 -4.58 -10.13
C ILE A 29 3.58 -3.61 -9.03
N TYR A 30 3.06 -2.37 -9.00
CA TYR A 30 3.32 -1.38 -7.94
C TYR A 30 3.08 -1.95 -6.53
N ARG A 31 2.06 -2.81 -6.39
CA ARG A 31 1.66 -3.41 -5.12
C ARG A 31 2.51 -4.63 -4.71
N ARG A 32 3.46 -5.06 -5.53
CA ARG A 32 4.34 -6.20 -5.20
C ARG A 32 5.28 -5.86 -4.04
N ALA A 33 5.33 -6.74 -3.05
CA ALA A 33 6.17 -6.57 -1.86
C ALA A 33 7.66 -6.49 -2.19
N ASP A 34 8.14 -7.19 -3.22
CA ASP A 34 9.56 -7.19 -3.62
C ASP A 34 10.02 -5.87 -4.26
N LEU A 35 9.11 -5.04 -4.76
CA LEU A 35 9.43 -3.71 -5.30
C LEU A 35 9.36 -2.60 -4.24
N GLN A 36 8.77 -2.90 -3.08
CA GLN A 36 8.68 -2.01 -1.92
C GLN A 36 8.04 -0.63 -2.19
N CYS A 37 7.33 -0.43 -3.30
CA CYS A 37 6.79 0.89 -3.64
C CYS A 37 5.82 1.40 -2.55
N ILE A 38 4.89 0.56 -2.09
CA ILE A 38 3.94 0.89 -1.00
C ILE A 38 4.65 1.18 0.33
N ALA A 39 5.80 0.55 0.58
CA ALA A 39 6.54 0.75 1.82
C ALA A 39 7.02 2.20 1.97
N CYS A 40 7.19 2.92 0.85
CA CYS A 40 7.64 4.31 0.84
C CYS A 40 6.62 5.29 0.28
N HIS A 41 5.74 4.90 -0.64
CA HIS A 41 4.84 5.80 -1.34
C HIS A 41 3.38 5.51 -1.02
N ALA A 42 2.65 6.56 -0.66
CA ALA A 42 1.21 6.50 -0.47
C ALA A 42 0.45 6.73 -1.78
N ILE A 43 -0.69 6.05 -1.95
CA ILE A 43 -1.73 6.40 -2.93
C ILE A 43 -3.08 6.29 -2.24
N GLY A 44 -3.82 7.40 -2.16
CA GLY A 44 -5.15 7.42 -1.54
C GLY A 44 -5.15 6.95 -0.08
N GLY A 45 -4.08 7.27 0.66
CA GLY A 45 -3.86 6.87 2.05
C GLY A 45 -3.15 5.53 2.23
N VAL A 46 -3.08 4.68 1.20
CA VAL A 46 -2.41 3.37 1.29
C VAL A 46 -0.92 3.51 1.04
N GLY A 47 -0.12 3.21 2.07
CA GLY A 47 1.34 3.22 2.02
C GLY A 47 1.94 4.10 3.11
N SER A 48 3.20 4.49 2.94
CA SER A 48 3.92 5.31 3.92
C SER A 48 4.20 6.71 3.37
N PRO A 49 4.34 7.75 4.22
CA PRO A 49 4.77 9.08 3.81
C PRO A 49 6.31 9.24 3.82
N ILE A 50 7.08 8.16 3.62
CA ILE A 50 8.55 8.24 3.54
C ILE A 50 8.99 8.91 2.23
N GLY A 51 8.40 8.48 1.13
CA GLY A 51 8.48 9.10 -0.19
C GLY A 51 7.24 9.94 -0.49
N PRO A 52 7.24 10.69 -1.61
CA PRO A 52 6.10 11.53 -1.99
C PRO A 52 4.84 10.72 -2.25
N ASP A 53 3.70 11.28 -1.84
CA ASP A 53 2.39 10.79 -2.25
C ASP A 53 2.28 10.82 -3.78
N LEU A 54 1.84 9.70 -4.35
CA LEU A 54 1.75 9.47 -5.79
C LEU A 54 0.33 9.68 -6.34
N VAL A 55 -0.66 10.06 -5.51
CA VAL A 55 -2.07 10.23 -5.88
C VAL A 55 -2.28 11.06 -7.16
N SER A 56 -1.40 12.03 -7.44
CA SER A 56 -1.48 12.91 -8.61
C SER A 56 -0.24 12.88 -9.50
N ILE A 57 0.62 11.86 -9.39
CA ILE A 57 1.92 11.87 -10.09
C ILE A 57 1.76 11.85 -11.60
N GLY A 58 0.82 11.07 -12.15
CA GLY A 58 0.56 10.98 -13.58
C GLY A 58 -0.05 12.23 -14.19
N ALA A 59 -0.78 13.01 -13.40
CA ALA A 59 -1.32 14.31 -13.81
C ALA A 59 -0.28 15.44 -13.73
N SER A 60 0.77 15.29 -12.91
CA SER A 60 1.74 16.35 -12.60
C SER A 60 3.13 16.15 -13.22
N ALA A 61 3.46 14.93 -13.66
CA ALA A 61 4.76 14.61 -14.21
C ALA A 61 4.66 13.96 -15.61
N PRO A 62 5.56 14.31 -16.54
CA PRO A 62 5.64 13.66 -17.84
C PRO A 62 6.23 12.24 -17.73
N VAL A 63 5.98 11.39 -18.74
CA VAL A 63 6.34 9.96 -18.71
C VAL A 63 7.86 9.74 -18.61
N ASP A 64 8.66 10.58 -19.26
CA ASP A 64 10.14 10.54 -19.19
C ASP A 64 10.66 10.79 -17.77
N TYR A 65 10.00 11.68 -17.01
CA TYR A 65 10.30 11.90 -15.60
C TYR A 65 10.00 10.65 -14.76
N LEU A 66 8.87 9.97 -15.00
CA LEU A 66 8.52 8.73 -14.30
C LEU A 66 9.54 7.62 -14.58
N ILE A 67 9.89 7.42 -15.86
CA ILE A 67 10.90 6.43 -16.28
C ILE A 67 12.24 6.72 -15.60
N THR A 68 12.70 7.97 -15.66
CA THR A 68 13.99 8.38 -15.08
C THR A 68 13.99 8.18 -13.56
N SER A 69 12.90 8.54 -12.87
CA SER A 69 12.78 8.37 -11.42
C SER A 69 12.85 6.90 -10.98
N LEU A 70 12.28 5.99 -11.79
CA LEU A 70 12.30 4.55 -11.51
C LEU A 70 13.64 3.88 -11.82
N LEU A 71 14.36 4.35 -12.84
CA LEU A 71 15.65 3.77 -13.29
C LEU A 71 16.85 4.39 -12.56
N ASN A 72 16.78 5.69 -12.26
CA ASN A 72 17.82 6.49 -11.62
C ASN A 72 17.20 7.47 -10.60
N PRO A 73 16.80 7.00 -9.41
CA PRO A 73 16.13 7.83 -8.40
C PRO A 73 17.00 8.97 -7.83
N ASN A 74 18.32 8.94 -8.07
CA ASN A 74 19.24 10.01 -7.66
C ASN A 74 19.26 11.20 -8.63
N ASP A 75 18.73 11.04 -9.85
CA ASP A 75 18.80 12.08 -10.89
C ASP A 75 18.00 13.33 -10.52
N LYS A 76 16.78 13.12 -10.03
CA LYS A 76 15.84 14.17 -9.61
C LYS A 76 15.14 13.75 -8.35
N ILE A 77 15.55 14.35 -7.24
CA ILE A 77 14.90 14.17 -5.94
C ILE A 77 13.91 15.32 -5.75
N LYS A 78 12.66 14.99 -5.44
CA LYS A 78 11.60 16.00 -5.21
C LYS A 78 11.97 16.85 -3.99
N GLU A 79 11.71 18.16 -4.08
CA GLU A 79 11.84 19.07 -2.94
C GLU A 79 11.04 18.56 -1.73
N GLY A 80 11.63 18.67 -0.54
CA GLY A 80 11.09 18.11 0.70
C GLY A 80 11.32 16.61 0.91
N TYR A 81 11.88 15.89 -0.08
CA TYR A 81 12.19 14.45 0.02
C TYR A 81 13.69 14.15 -0.15
N HIS A 82 14.55 15.17 -0.04
CA HIS A 82 15.99 14.95 0.03
C HIS A 82 16.36 14.20 1.31
N THR A 83 17.34 13.31 1.18
CA THR A 83 17.94 12.65 2.32
C THR A 83 18.82 13.65 3.07
N THR A 84 18.58 13.83 4.36
CA THR A 84 19.37 14.69 5.24
C THR A 84 20.22 13.83 6.16
N LEU A 85 21.50 14.17 6.27
CA LEU A 85 22.45 13.60 7.23
C LEU A 85 22.66 14.62 8.35
N VAL A 86 22.37 14.23 9.59
CA VAL A 86 22.65 15.01 10.80
C VAL A 86 23.75 14.31 11.57
N SER A 87 24.88 15.00 11.74
CA SER A 87 25.98 14.54 12.59
C SER A 87 25.92 15.24 13.94
N GLU A 88 25.98 14.49 15.03
CA GLU A 88 26.03 15.01 16.40
C GLU A 88 27.47 15.27 16.87
N LYS A 89 27.60 16.11 17.90
CA LYS A 89 28.88 16.44 18.55
C LYS A 89 29.50 15.23 19.27
N ASN A 90 28.68 14.27 19.70
CA ASN A 90 29.12 13.02 20.34
C ASN A 90 29.62 11.96 19.34
N GLY A 91 29.53 12.23 18.02
CA GLY A 91 29.94 11.30 16.97
C GLY A 91 28.81 10.44 16.39
N ASN A 92 27.59 10.50 16.92
CA ASN A 92 26.43 9.83 16.34
C ASN A 92 26.03 10.49 15.00
N ALA A 93 25.41 9.72 14.12
CA ALA A 93 24.88 10.21 12.86
C ALA A 93 23.48 9.65 12.61
N HIS A 94 22.61 10.50 12.07
CA HIS A 94 21.23 10.15 11.72
C HIS A 94 20.98 10.50 10.26
N THR A 95 20.27 9.63 9.56
CA THR A 95 19.95 9.81 8.14
C THR A 95 18.46 9.59 7.91
N GLY A 96 17.82 10.49 7.17
CA GLY A 96 16.41 10.37 6.83
C GLY A 96 15.87 11.58 6.10
N GLY A 97 14.59 11.58 5.79
CA GLY A 97 13.90 12.74 5.23
C GLY A 97 13.69 13.80 6.31
N LEU A 98 13.96 15.07 6.00
CA LEU A 98 13.72 16.18 6.92
C LEU A 98 12.21 16.40 7.09
N VAL A 99 11.72 16.23 8.31
CA VAL A 99 10.31 16.49 8.64
C VAL A 99 10.12 17.93 9.12
N SER A 100 11.00 18.39 9.99
CA SER A 100 10.98 19.74 10.53
C SER A 100 12.35 20.15 11.06
N GLU A 101 12.68 21.43 10.89
CA GLU A 101 13.85 22.05 11.49
C GLU A 101 13.41 23.32 12.22
N SER A 102 13.88 23.47 13.46
CA SER A 102 13.62 24.63 14.32
C SER A 102 14.86 25.00 15.12
N ASP A 103 14.81 26.12 15.83
CA ASP A 103 15.89 26.55 16.72
C ASP A 103 16.14 25.56 17.88
N ASN A 104 15.16 24.72 18.22
CA ASN A 104 15.24 23.78 19.34
C ASN A 104 15.63 22.36 18.93
N GLU A 105 15.09 21.87 17.81
CA GLU A 105 15.29 20.49 17.36
C GLU A 105 15.24 20.36 15.84
N VAL A 106 15.86 19.28 15.36
CA VAL A 106 15.71 18.74 14.00
C VAL A 106 15.04 17.38 14.10
N VAL A 107 14.03 17.16 13.25
CA VAL A 107 13.28 15.91 13.21
C VAL A 107 13.47 15.27 11.86
N LEU A 108 14.05 14.07 11.85
CA LEU A 108 14.21 13.24 10.67
C LEU A 108 13.26 12.05 10.71
N ARG A 109 12.75 11.63 9.54
CA ARG A 109 12.08 10.34 9.35
C ARG A 109 13.04 9.38 8.68
N ASP A 110 13.42 8.30 9.35
CA ASP A 110 14.30 7.29 8.78
C ASP A 110 13.57 6.33 7.82
N TYR A 111 14.32 5.39 7.22
CA TYR A 111 13.82 4.38 6.29
C TYR A 111 12.81 3.41 6.90
N ALA A 112 12.77 3.29 8.24
CA ALA A 112 11.76 2.51 8.95
C ALA A 112 10.51 3.35 9.29
N GLY A 113 10.47 4.63 8.89
CA GLY A 113 9.41 5.56 9.21
C GLY A 113 9.49 6.11 10.63
N LYS A 114 10.55 5.82 11.39
CA LYS A 114 10.73 6.31 12.76
C LYS A 114 11.17 7.77 12.75
N MET A 115 10.57 8.53 13.66
CA MET A 115 10.89 9.94 13.87
C MET A 115 12.07 10.04 14.85
N ASN A 116 13.22 10.48 14.36
CA ASN A 116 14.41 10.75 15.15
C ASN A 116 14.46 12.26 15.44
N ARG A 117 14.33 12.62 16.71
CA ARG A 117 14.37 14.00 17.19
C ARG A 117 15.75 14.28 17.78
N ILE A 118 16.47 15.23 17.21
CA ILE A 118 17.82 15.61 17.63
C ILE A 118 17.77 17.06 18.12
N ALA A 119 18.20 17.29 19.37
CA ALA A 119 18.27 18.64 19.92
C ALA A 119 19.30 19.47 19.15
N ARG A 120 18.97 20.73 18.84
CA ARG A 120 19.84 21.63 18.06
C ARG A 120 21.20 21.84 18.74
N SER A 121 21.22 21.81 20.07
CA SER A 121 22.44 21.87 20.89
C SER A 121 23.43 20.74 20.62
N ASP A 122 22.94 19.57 20.19
CA ASP A 122 23.73 18.35 20.05
C ASP A 122 24.24 18.19 18.62
N ILE A 123 23.66 18.94 17.67
CA ILE A 123 24.03 18.92 16.26
C ILE A 123 25.39 19.59 16.03
N LYS A 124 26.25 18.88 15.30
CA LYS A 124 27.52 19.38 14.78
C LYS A 124 27.37 19.89 13.34
N ASP A 125 26.68 19.14 12.50
CA ASP A 125 26.50 19.45 11.07
C ASP A 125 25.20 18.87 10.52
N ILE A 126 24.63 19.55 9.52
CA ILE A 126 23.47 19.10 8.74
C ILE A 126 23.84 19.20 7.27
N THR A 127 23.83 18.08 6.58
CA THR A 127 24.16 18.01 5.15
C THR A 127 23.03 17.37 4.37
N ILE A 128 22.65 17.98 3.24
CA ILE A 128 21.74 17.37 2.27
C ILE A 128 22.55 16.39 1.41
N SER A 129 22.16 15.12 1.41
CA SER A 129 22.79 14.08 0.61
C SER A 129 22.24 14.11 -0.83
N PRO A 130 23.10 13.93 -1.84
CA PRO A 130 22.67 13.76 -3.24
C PRO A 130 22.06 12.36 -3.50
N VAL A 131 22.07 11.47 -2.51
CA VAL A 131 21.53 10.11 -2.63
C VAL A 131 20.08 10.10 -2.15
N SER A 132 19.19 9.60 -3.01
CA SER A 132 17.76 9.44 -2.74
C SER A 132 17.50 8.38 -1.66
N MET A 133 16.41 8.55 -0.91
CA MET A 133 15.89 7.49 -0.04
C MET A 133 15.26 6.34 -0.83
N MET A 134 14.90 6.56 -2.10
CA MET A 134 14.45 5.49 -2.98
C MET A 134 15.67 4.70 -3.49
N PRO A 135 15.84 3.42 -3.12
CA PRO A 135 17.00 2.64 -3.52
C PRO A 135 17.08 2.46 -5.05
N PRO A 136 18.28 2.57 -5.65
CA PRO A 136 18.45 2.23 -7.05
C PRO A 136 18.25 0.73 -7.27
N GLY A 137 17.75 0.35 -8.45
CA GLY A 137 17.63 -1.05 -8.85
C GLY A 137 16.38 -1.79 -8.36
N LEU A 138 15.43 -1.12 -7.67
CA LEU A 138 14.14 -1.73 -7.31
C LEU A 138 13.41 -2.34 -8.52
N THR A 139 13.55 -1.73 -9.70
CA THR A 139 12.91 -2.18 -10.94
C THR A 139 13.78 -3.13 -11.78
N ALA A 140 15.00 -3.46 -11.34
CA ALA A 140 15.96 -4.21 -12.14
C ALA A 140 15.53 -5.66 -12.43
N GLY A 141 14.69 -6.24 -11.56
CA GLY A 141 14.12 -7.58 -11.73
C GLY A 141 12.88 -7.63 -12.63
N LEU A 142 12.35 -6.49 -13.05
CA LEU A 142 11.19 -6.45 -13.94
C LEU A 142 11.61 -6.77 -15.38
N ARG A 143 10.79 -7.55 -16.07
CA ARG A 143 10.84 -7.60 -17.52
C ARG A 143 10.41 -6.25 -18.10
N GLU A 144 10.80 -5.98 -19.35
CA GLU A 144 10.51 -4.70 -19.98
C GLU A 144 8.99 -4.44 -20.13
N ASP A 145 8.18 -5.46 -20.45
CA ASP A 145 6.72 -5.36 -20.47
C ASP A 145 6.14 -4.97 -19.11
N GLN A 146 6.66 -5.56 -18.03
CA GLN A 146 6.25 -5.22 -16.66
C GLN A 146 6.65 -3.81 -16.27
N PHE A 147 7.84 -3.36 -16.67
CA PHE A 147 8.28 -1.99 -16.44
C PHE A 147 7.38 -1.00 -17.19
N VAL A 148 7.04 -1.29 -18.45
CA VAL A 148 6.13 -0.50 -19.28
C VAL A 148 4.74 -0.41 -18.63
N ASP A 149 4.20 -1.52 -18.14
CA ASP A 149 2.92 -1.56 -17.40
C ASP A 149 2.98 -0.68 -16.13
N LEU A 150 4.05 -0.81 -15.34
CA LEU A 150 4.24 -0.01 -14.12
C LEU A 150 4.27 1.50 -14.41
N VAL A 151 5.04 1.93 -15.42
CA VAL A 151 5.10 3.35 -15.80
C VAL A 151 3.74 3.81 -16.34
N ARG A 152 3.05 2.97 -17.11
CA ARG A 152 1.71 3.27 -17.61
C ARG A 152 0.74 3.54 -16.46
N PHE A 153 0.72 2.67 -15.45
CA PHE A 153 -0.07 2.88 -14.23
C PHE A 153 0.25 4.22 -13.55
N LEU A 154 1.52 4.50 -13.29
CA LEU A 154 1.93 5.76 -12.64
C LEU A 154 1.51 6.98 -13.48
N SER A 155 1.56 6.87 -14.80
CA SER A 155 1.14 7.94 -15.71
C SER A 155 -0.37 8.21 -15.72
N GLU A 156 -1.19 7.27 -15.25
CA GLU A 156 -2.65 7.42 -15.17
C GLU A 156 -3.12 7.98 -13.81
N LEU A 157 -2.25 7.95 -12.78
CA LEU A 157 -2.59 8.44 -11.44
C LEU A 157 -2.97 9.92 -11.44
N GLY A 158 -4.14 10.22 -10.87
CA GLY A 158 -4.69 11.56 -10.73
C GLY A 158 -5.38 12.12 -11.98
N LYS A 159 -5.42 11.36 -13.08
CA LYS A 159 -6.27 11.66 -14.24
C LYS A 159 -7.69 11.15 -14.01
N ASP A 160 -8.64 11.62 -14.81
CA ASP A 160 -9.98 11.05 -14.79
C ASP A 160 -9.96 9.60 -15.32
N GLY A 161 -10.66 8.70 -14.62
CA GLY A 161 -10.69 7.27 -14.93
C GLY A 161 -10.49 6.40 -13.68
N ASP A 162 -10.14 5.14 -13.90
CA ASP A 162 -10.09 4.10 -12.86
C ASP A 162 -9.00 4.33 -11.79
N PHE A 163 -8.01 5.17 -12.10
CA PHE A 163 -6.86 5.47 -11.23
C PHE A 163 -6.98 6.84 -10.53
N LYS A 164 -8.21 7.36 -10.46
CA LYS A 164 -8.56 8.51 -9.60
C LYS A 164 -9.00 8.02 -8.23
N VAL A 165 -8.34 8.47 -7.18
CA VAL A 165 -8.76 8.16 -5.82
C VAL A 165 -10.13 8.78 -5.55
N SER A 166 -11.09 7.93 -5.13
CA SER A 166 -12.43 8.39 -4.76
C SER A 166 -12.40 9.27 -3.51
N ALA A 167 -13.24 10.31 -3.49
CA ALA A 167 -13.48 11.14 -2.29
C ALA A 167 -14.34 10.43 -1.23
N LYS A 168 -14.92 9.26 -1.55
CA LYS A 168 -15.70 8.47 -0.59
C LYS A 168 -14.80 7.97 0.54
N PRO A 169 -15.31 7.92 1.78
CA PRO A 169 -14.60 7.40 2.95
C PRO A 169 -14.52 5.87 2.91
N LEU A 170 -13.63 5.37 2.05
CA LEU A 170 -13.41 3.94 1.85
C LEU A 170 -12.39 3.42 2.87
N ILE A 171 -12.60 2.19 3.36
CA ILE A 171 -11.54 1.47 4.08
C ILE A 171 -10.54 1.00 3.04
N ARG A 172 -9.29 1.44 3.22
CA ARG A 172 -8.21 1.22 2.26
C ARG A 172 -7.00 0.55 2.89
N ASP A 173 -6.82 0.67 4.20
CA ASP A 173 -5.70 0.07 4.92
C ASP A 173 -6.08 -1.31 5.41
N PHE A 174 -5.46 -2.31 4.78
CA PHE A 174 -5.67 -3.72 5.08
C PHE A 174 -4.35 -4.40 5.40
N MET A 175 -4.39 -5.30 6.37
CA MET A 175 -3.36 -6.32 6.55
C MET A 175 -3.86 -7.64 6.00
N ALA A 176 -3.05 -8.38 5.26
CA ALA A 176 -3.41 -9.67 4.72
C ALA A 176 -2.71 -10.82 5.47
N LEU A 177 -3.43 -11.90 5.72
CA LEU A 177 -2.89 -13.10 6.36
C LEU A 177 -2.01 -13.87 5.37
N LYS A 178 -0.78 -14.21 5.77
CA LYS A 178 0.06 -15.13 5.00
C LYS A 178 -0.42 -16.58 5.15
N PRO A 179 -0.19 -17.46 4.15
CA PRO A 179 -0.52 -18.87 4.27
C PRO A 179 0.15 -19.50 5.49
N HIS A 180 -0.61 -20.25 6.29
CA HIS A 180 -0.12 -20.88 7.51
C HIS A 180 -0.72 -22.29 7.69
N PRO A 181 0.03 -23.33 8.08
CA PRO A 181 -0.49 -24.71 8.16
C PRO A 181 -1.74 -24.89 9.03
N ARG A 182 -1.80 -24.20 10.18
CA ARG A 182 -2.95 -24.25 11.12
C ARG A 182 -4.28 -23.84 10.50
N THR A 183 -4.28 -23.04 9.42
CA THR A 183 -5.54 -22.60 8.82
C THR A 183 -6.32 -23.76 8.22
N VAL A 184 -5.62 -24.80 7.74
CA VAL A 184 -6.27 -25.99 7.17
C VAL A 184 -7.02 -26.77 8.25
N ASP A 185 -6.34 -27.09 9.35
CA ASP A 185 -6.92 -27.82 10.47
C ASP A 185 -8.01 -27.01 11.18
N GLY A 186 -7.74 -25.71 11.39
CA GLY A 186 -8.66 -24.77 12.01
C GLY A 186 -9.94 -24.58 11.21
N MET A 187 -9.84 -24.46 9.88
CA MET A 187 -11.02 -24.41 9.00
C MET A 187 -11.89 -25.67 9.11
N GLY A 188 -11.28 -26.84 9.37
CA GLY A 188 -12.02 -28.10 9.57
C GLY A 188 -12.84 -28.13 10.86
N HIS A 189 -12.37 -27.49 11.92
CA HIS A 189 -13.00 -27.53 13.25
C HIS A 189 -13.85 -26.31 13.56
N TYR A 190 -13.43 -25.12 13.13
CA TYR A 190 -13.99 -23.83 13.51
C TYR A 190 -14.55 -23.04 12.33
N GLY A 191 -14.43 -23.54 11.09
CA GLY A 191 -14.79 -22.79 9.90
C GLY A 191 -13.97 -21.49 9.79
N THR A 192 -14.57 -20.45 9.22
CA THR A 192 -13.90 -19.15 8.98
C THR A 192 -13.60 -18.37 10.26
N ALA A 193 -14.20 -18.73 11.40
CA ALA A 193 -13.86 -18.16 12.70
C ALA A 193 -12.37 -18.39 13.06
N THR A 194 -11.70 -19.40 12.48
CA THR A 194 -10.26 -19.63 12.65
C THR A 194 -9.39 -18.43 12.22
N PHE A 195 -9.90 -17.55 11.35
CA PHE A 195 -9.19 -16.36 10.88
C PHE A 195 -9.33 -15.17 11.83
N ALA A 196 -10.42 -15.14 12.58
CA ALA A 196 -10.72 -14.13 13.59
C ALA A 196 -9.91 -14.35 14.89
N GLU A 197 -9.38 -15.55 15.10
CA GLU A 197 -8.54 -15.86 16.27
C GLU A 197 -7.20 -15.12 16.24
N LYS A 198 -6.76 -14.66 17.41
CA LYS A 198 -5.38 -14.16 17.62
C LYS A 198 -4.49 -15.36 17.95
N PHE A 199 -3.97 -16.01 16.91
CA PHE A 199 -2.94 -17.06 17.03
C PHE A 199 -1.56 -16.44 16.79
N GLU A 200 -0.60 -16.69 17.70
CA GLU A 200 0.73 -16.06 17.65
C GLU A 200 1.54 -16.39 16.39
N GLY A 201 1.30 -17.55 15.76
CA GLY A 201 1.99 -17.93 14.52
C GLY A 201 1.38 -17.34 13.24
N TYR A 202 0.28 -16.59 13.32
CA TYR A 202 -0.25 -15.92 12.13
C TYR A 202 0.59 -14.68 11.79
N GLU A 203 1.22 -14.74 10.62
CA GLU A 203 1.91 -13.61 10.05
C GLU A 203 0.97 -12.75 9.20
N TRP A 204 0.93 -11.46 9.52
CA TRP A 204 0.17 -10.46 8.77
C TRP A 204 1.14 -9.55 8.02
N GLN A 205 0.79 -9.21 6.78
CA GLN A 205 1.56 -8.25 5.98
C GLN A 205 0.67 -7.07 5.58
N ILE A 206 1.26 -5.88 5.51
CA ILE A 206 0.58 -4.69 4.97
C ILE A 206 0.24 -4.96 3.50
N TYR A 207 -0.98 -4.62 3.10
CA TYR A 207 -1.47 -4.91 1.75
C TYR A 207 -2.23 -3.73 1.13
N GLY A 208 -3.20 -3.18 1.87
CA GLY A 208 -4.04 -2.06 1.43
C GLY A 208 -4.92 -2.35 0.21
N SER A 209 -5.76 -1.40 -0.20
CA SER A 209 -6.67 -1.52 -1.36
C SER A 209 -6.04 -1.04 -2.65
N LYS A 210 -6.65 -1.38 -3.78
CA LYS A 210 -6.39 -0.71 -5.07
C LYS A 210 -6.75 0.78 -5.00
N VAL A 211 -6.36 1.55 -6.01
CA VAL A 211 -6.70 2.97 -6.16
C VAL A 211 -8.22 3.16 -6.15
N SER A 212 -8.95 2.27 -6.82
CA SER A 212 -10.42 2.21 -6.81
C SER A 212 -11.02 2.06 -5.40
N GLY A 213 -10.25 1.54 -4.44
CA GLY A 213 -10.71 1.19 -3.09
C GLY A 213 -11.07 -0.26 -2.93
N GLU A 214 -11.07 -1.02 -4.02
CA GLU A 214 -11.39 -2.44 -3.98
C GLU A 214 -10.22 -3.24 -3.41
N LEU A 215 -10.58 -4.20 -2.57
CA LEU A 215 -9.73 -5.31 -2.18
C LEU A 215 -10.05 -6.50 -3.08
N LEU A 216 -9.14 -6.86 -3.99
CA LEU A 216 -9.33 -8.00 -4.88
C LEU A 216 -8.97 -9.32 -4.18
N PRO A 217 -9.93 -10.26 -4.02
CA PRO A 217 -9.66 -11.52 -3.33
C PRO A 217 -8.61 -12.39 -4.02
N SER A 218 -8.49 -12.28 -5.34
CA SER A 218 -7.51 -12.99 -6.15
C SER A 218 -6.08 -12.49 -5.96
N GLU A 219 -5.89 -11.23 -5.57
CA GLU A 219 -4.56 -10.66 -5.34
C GLU A 219 -4.08 -10.87 -3.89
N LEU A 220 -5.00 -11.20 -2.96
CA LEU A 220 -4.65 -11.52 -1.57
C LEU A 220 -3.78 -12.79 -1.48
N PRO A 221 -2.93 -12.92 -0.45
CA PRO A 221 -2.25 -14.18 -0.16
C PRO A 221 -3.29 -15.28 0.10
N GLN A 222 -3.12 -16.39 -0.61
CA GLN A 222 -4.12 -17.45 -0.66
C GLN A 222 -3.92 -18.43 0.51
N VAL A 223 -4.86 -18.39 1.45
CA VAL A 223 -4.90 -19.28 2.61
C VAL A 223 -5.71 -20.52 2.27
N ARG A 224 -5.17 -21.71 2.54
CA ARG A 224 -5.88 -22.97 2.28
C ARG A 224 -6.95 -23.20 3.34
N GLY A 225 -8.16 -23.51 2.87
CA GLY A 225 -9.24 -24.07 3.69
C GLY A 225 -9.41 -25.56 3.49
N ARG A 226 -10.59 -26.08 3.87
CA ARG A 226 -10.97 -27.48 3.66
C ARG A 226 -11.24 -27.76 2.17
N GLY A 227 -10.69 -28.85 1.64
CA GLY A 227 -10.87 -29.24 0.23
C GLY A 227 -10.08 -28.35 -0.73
N HIS A 228 -10.70 -27.93 -1.83
CA HIS A 228 -10.09 -27.04 -2.84
C HIS A 228 -10.36 -25.55 -2.60
N ASN A 229 -10.98 -25.19 -1.47
CA ASN A 229 -11.31 -23.80 -1.18
C ASN A 229 -10.05 -23.01 -0.76
N THR A 230 -9.84 -21.88 -1.41
CA THR A 230 -8.84 -20.88 -1.03
C THR A 230 -9.54 -19.63 -0.50
N TRP A 231 -8.89 -18.97 0.45
CA TRP A 231 -9.41 -17.80 1.13
C TRP A 231 -8.42 -16.66 1.05
N GLY A 232 -8.91 -15.47 0.72
CA GLY A 232 -8.23 -14.22 0.98
C GLY A 232 -8.72 -13.68 2.32
N VAL A 233 -7.80 -13.44 3.25
CA VAL A 233 -8.13 -12.96 4.60
C VAL A 233 -7.45 -11.63 4.84
N ALA A 234 -8.24 -10.64 5.23
CA ALA A 234 -7.77 -9.29 5.52
C ALA A 234 -8.26 -8.80 6.89
N ARG A 235 -7.44 -8.00 7.55
CA ARG A 235 -7.78 -7.27 8.77
C ARG A 235 -7.72 -5.78 8.54
N PHE A 236 -8.61 -5.05 9.20
CA PHE A 236 -8.68 -3.59 9.12
C PHE A 236 -9.22 -3.00 10.42
N GLY A 237 -9.03 -1.69 10.56
CA GLY A 237 -9.60 -0.86 11.61
C GLY A 237 -10.54 0.19 11.02
N ILE A 238 -11.38 0.77 11.87
CA ILE A 238 -12.25 1.89 11.56
C ILE A 238 -11.97 3.00 12.58
N THR A 239 -11.35 4.08 12.11
CA THR A 239 -10.89 5.19 12.96
C THR A 239 -12.02 6.05 13.52
N GLN A 240 -13.18 6.07 12.86
CA GLN A 240 -14.35 6.79 13.35
C GLN A 240 -14.88 6.14 14.63
N LYS A 241 -14.98 6.91 15.71
CA LYS A 241 -15.46 6.43 17.01
C LYS A 241 -16.99 6.33 17.05
N GLY A 242 -17.50 5.42 17.87
CA GLY A 242 -18.92 5.23 18.10
C GLY A 242 -19.59 4.39 17.02
N LYS A 243 -20.90 4.51 16.88
CA LYS A 243 -21.69 3.78 15.88
C LYS A 243 -21.40 4.31 14.48
N VAL A 244 -21.08 3.40 13.56
CA VAL A 244 -20.82 3.69 12.15
C VAL A 244 -21.61 2.72 11.27
N LYS A 245 -22.01 3.19 10.09
CA LYS A 245 -22.62 2.35 9.06
C LYS A 245 -21.56 1.93 8.07
N LEU A 246 -21.25 0.63 8.04
CA LEU A 246 -20.36 0.06 7.04
C LEU A 246 -21.18 -0.49 5.89
N LYS A 247 -20.97 0.07 4.71
CA LYS A 247 -21.55 -0.41 3.46
C LYS A 247 -20.56 -1.32 2.75
N ILE A 248 -21.05 -2.49 2.37
CA ILE A 248 -20.33 -3.51 1.62
C ILE A 248 -20.98 -3.63 0.25
N ASN A 249 -20.20 -3.50 -0.82
CA ASN A 249 -20.74 -3.52 -2.19
C ASN A 249 -21.47 -4.83 -2.55
N ASP A 250 -20.94 -5.97 -2.10
CA ASP A 250 -21.53 -7.29 -2.26
C ASP A 250 -21.02 -8.23 -1.17
N THR A 251 -21.91 -8.97 -0.54
CA THR A 251 -21.66 -9.91 0.57
C THR A 251 -21.48 -11.36 0.12
N ASN A 252 -21.59 -11.65 -1.18
CA ASN A 252 -21.43 -13.01 -1.69
C ASN A 252 -20.05 -13.61 -1.34
N PHE A 253 -20.04 -14.81 -0.75
CA PHE A 253 -18.84 -15.56 -0.34
C PHE A 253 -17.90 -14.82 0.63
N LEU A 254 -18.49 -14.03 1.54
CA LEU A 254 -17.77 -13.13 2.42
C LEU A 254 -18.27 -13.30 3.86
N ASP A 255 -17.34 -13.54 4.77
CA ASP A 255 -17.59 -13.56 6.20
C ASP A 255 -16.88 -12.37 6.85
N LEU A 256 -17.53 -11.76 7.84
CA LEU A 256 -17.01 -10.60 8.57
C LEU A 256 -17.07 -10.84 10.07
N PHE A 257 -16.00 -10.48 10.76
CA PHE A 257 -15.87 -10.63 12.20
C PHE A 257 -15.45 -9.30 12.86
N ALA A 258 -15.97 -9.04 14.05
CA ALA A 258 -15.47 -8.03 14.98
C ALA A 258 -14.88 -8.74 16.21
N GLY A 259 -13.55 -8.69 16.35
CA GLY A 259 -12.85 -9.56 17.29
C GLY A 259 -13.09 -11.03 16.93
N LYS A 260 -13.67 -11.80 17.85
CA LYS A 260 -14.03 -13.22 17.63
C LYS A 260 -15.52 -13.42 17.29
N THR A 261 -16.30 -12.35 17.23
CA THR A 261 -17.73 -12.42 17.00
C THR A 261 -18.02 -12.22 15.52
N GLU A 262 -18.74 -13.17 14.92
CA GLU A 262 -19.20 -13.08 13.55
C GLU A 262 -20.31 -12.03 13.43
N ILE A 263 -20.22 -11.19 12.39
CA ILE A 263 -21.28 -10.28 11.99
C ILE A 263 -22.06 -10.98 10.87
N ILE A 264 -23.33 -11.30 11.16
CA ILE A 264 -24.19 -11.98 10.20
C ILE A 264 -24.53 -11.04 9.05
N LEU A 265 -24.16 -11.44 7.84
CA LEU A 265 -24.42 -10.72 6.60
C LEU A 265 -25.53 -11.41 5.79
N PRO A 266 -26.23 -10.67 4.90
CA PRO A 266 -27.02 -11.28 3.85
C PRO A 266 -26.17 -12.23 3.02
N GLU A 267 -26.79 -13.28 2.45
CA GLU A 267 -26.08 -14.28 1.64
C GLU A 267 -25.40 -13.66 0.39
N LYS A 268 -26.02 -12.63 -0.20
CA LYS A 268 -25.51 -11.93 -1.38
C LYS A 268 -26.08 -10.52 -1.51
N GLY A 269 -25.39 -9.69 -2.27
CA GLY A 269 -25.81 -8.33 -2.60
C GLY A 269 -25.29 -7.30 -1.61
N LEU A 270 -25.68 -6.05 -1.85
CA LEU A 270 -25.27 -4.90 -1.06
C LEU A 270 -25.79 -5.01 0.38
N ALA A 271 -24.92 -4.76 1.34
CA ALA A 271 -25.28 -4.71 2.75
C ALA A 271 -24.84 -3.38 3.37
N ILE A 272 -25.66 -2.87 4.29
CA ILE A 272 -25.29 -1.77 5.19
C ILE A 272 -25.51 -2.29 6.60
N ILE A 273 -24.45 -2.34 7.38
CA ILE A 273 -24.46 -2.84 8.75
C ILE A 273 -24.04 -1.74 9.71
N GLU A 274 -24.65 -1.71 10.89
CA GLU A 274 -24.23 -0.83 11.98
C GLU A 274 -23.26 -1.57 12.89
N LEU A 275 -22.12 -0.95 13.20
CA LEU A 275 -21.10 -1.49 14.08
C LEU A 275 -20.44 -0.36 14.88
N ASN A 276 -19.73 -0.71 15.96
CA ASN A 276 -18.93 0.26 16.69
C ASN A 276 -17.54 0.34 16.06
N GLY A 277 -17.10 1.53 15.66
CA GLY A 277 -15.76 1.72 15.13
C GLY A 277 -14.68 1.39 16.16
N ASN A 278 -13.57 0.87 15.66
CA ASN A 278 -12.41 0.44 16.45
C ASN A 278 -11.15 0.67 15.61
N ASP A 279 -10.23 1.48 16.12
CA ASP A 279 -9.02 1.89 15.42
C ASP A 279 -7.90 0.84 15.42
N ASP A 280 -8.04 -0.25 16.20
CA ASP A 280 -7.12 -1.39 16.11
C ASP A 280 -7.21 -2.03 14.71
N PRO A 281 -6.13 -1.99 13.89
CA PRO A 281 -6.12 -2.57 12.56
C PRO A 281 -6.31 -4.09 12.55
N GLN A 282 -6.29 -4.74 13.72
CA GLN A 282 -6.56 -6.16 13.88
C GLN A 282 -7.98 -6.47 14.37
N HIS A 283 -8.82 -5.46 14.58
CA HIS A 283 -10.13 -5.68 15.19
C HIS A 283 -11.12 -6.36 14.25
N PHE A 284 -11.26 -5.85 13.02
CA PHE A 284 -12.16 -6.44 12.04
C PHE A 284 -11.42 -7.44 11.19
N THR A 285 -11.99 -8.63 10.99
CA THR A 285 -11.45 -9.65 10.08
C THR A 285 -12.46 -9.92 8.98
N LEU A 286 -12.00 -9.82 7.74
CA LEU A 286 -12.71 -10.16 6.52
C LEU A 286 -12.14 -11.46 5.96
N ALA A 287 -12.98 -12.48 5.78
CA ALA A 287 -12.61 -13.72 5.11
C ALA A 287 -13.42 -13.86 3.83
N VAL A 288 -12.73 -13.97 2.70
CA VAL A 288 -13.36 -14.05 1.38
C VAL A 288 -12.95 -15.35 0.70
N ASN A 289 -13.92 -16.16 0.27
CA ASN A 289 -13.60 -17.34 -0.51
C ASN A 289 -13.18 -16.91 -1.93
N SER A 290 -11.88 -16.81 -2.13
CA SER A 290 -11.24 -16.34 -3.36
C SER A 290 -11.35 -17.34 -4.51
N ALA A 291 -11.63 -18.61 -4.23
CA ALA A 291 -11.91 -19.60 -5.27
C ALA A 291 -13.26 -19.33 -5.96
N SER A 292 -14.25 -18.82 -5.22
CA SER A 292 -15.61 -18.58 -5.72
C SER A 292 -15.88 -17.12 -6.09
N ARG A 293 -15.30 -16.15 -5.37
CA ARG A 293 -15.53 -14.72 -5.62
C ARG A 293 -14.46 -14.11 -6.51
N GLN A 294 -14.89 -13.50 -7.61
CA GLN A 294 -14.02 -12.74 -8.51
C GLN A 294 -14.16 -11.22 -8.34
N THR A 295 -15.28 -10.74 -7.78
CA THR A 295 -15.53 -9.32 -7.58
C THR A 295 -14.74 -8.75 -6.40
N GLY A 296 -14.26 -7.52 -6.55
CA GLY A 296 -13.61 -6.79 -5.46
C GLY A 296 -14.55 -6.58 -4.27
N VAL A 297 -13.97 -6.48 -3.08
CA VAL A 297 -14.68 -6.05 -1.88
C VAL A 297 -14.42 -4.55 -1.70
N LEU A 298 -15.49 -3.78 -1.63
CA LEU A 298 -15.44 -2.35 -1.36
C LEU A 298 -16.16 -2.08 -0.04
N LEU A 299 -15.46 -1.45 0.88
CA LEU A 299 -15.93 -1.11 2.22
C LEU A 299 -16.01 0.41 2.33
N GLU A 300 -17.23 0.93 2.47
CA GLU A 300 -17.51 2.38 2.53
C GLU A 300 -18.13 2.72 3.89
N ILE A 301 -17.57 3.72 4.57
CA ILE A 301 -18.18 4.27 5.78
C ILE A 301 -19.26 5.27 5.38
N VAL A 302 -20.52 4.96 5.64
CA VAL A 302 -21.62 5.87 5.31
C VAL A 302 -21.80 6.87 6.45
N THR A 303 -21.44 8.12 6.20
CA THR A 303 -21.82 9.24 7.06
C THR A 303 -23.27 9.62 6.77
N GLU A 304 -24.07 9.81 7.82
CA GLU A 304 -25.43 10.36 7.70
C GLU A 304 -25.44 11.78 7.15
#